data_AF-A0A0A7PBU8-F1
#
_entry.id   AF-A0A0A7PBU8-F1
#
_cell.length_a   1.000
_cell.length_b   1.000
_cell.length_c   1.000
_cell.angle_alpha   90.00
_cell.angle_beta   90.00
_cell.angle_gamma   90.00
#
_symmetry.space_group_name_H-M   'P 1'
#
loop_
_entity.id
_entity.type
_entity.pdbx_description
1 polymer ?
#
loop_
_entity_poly.entity_id
_entity_poly.type
_entity_poly.pdbx_seq_one_letter_code
_entity_poly.pdbx_strand_id
1 'polypeptide(L)'
;MGAIETLRDALFGNPPSSTMEPSREGVLAAFTELSNQAITGINAAQAGLTIVADLAARDAFYATTANRTKLVYVNNNNGSPDDAANGVYEYVGGARLADGYYNGLALAVQPLVDDAEAAAASAQAAAGVVDPINGAPRVGVLGDSIIQANHNPYAAATNMYGEFFWLQSEFPYFNFDVWRDDAITDGLRYFDGLNQGYSGETSADMLPRVQKLLSMSPDVVCVAIGTNDLGDGTAPAATMANIETLCEAILAAGIPVKLANIRPVLYGYGSVPEWNNGGTYQVNRLTLNGLIAAYAAATPGVELVDLSAAYGGNQPANIADLLRDGLHPFPQGAFLGAIYGWLPALRKNIKSIPANTVLYVEDTNAVSNGAMAGSGGEKEAGRVTGDVADNWFAPGGSATTTITASKVTAGQKFVIDPGAGSGTESFRIQPGDSNYPEYLPFDDGQFARAFAEIEISDWGGFQQIRLDGFGGSGAGYGVDVDPLRNLDLDGARKFTLISPPLLIPATPNLLPTLRVFYNGAASGTGEIIIKRFWIGLVPDPRPLFGF
;
A
#
# COMPACT_ATOMS: atom_id res chain seq x y z
N MET A 1 0.13 -21.94 -31.23
CA MET A 1 0.77 -21.61 -29.96
C MET A 1 2.26 -21.61 -30.24
N GLY A 2 2.88 -20.44 -30.34
CA GLY A 2 4.32 -20.29 -30.43
C GLY A 2 4.97 -20.62 -29.09
N ALA A 3 6.27 -20.90 -29.11
CA ALA A 3 7.00 -21.32 -27.90
C ALA A 3 6.84 -20.32 -26.73
N ILE A 4 6.69 -19.03 -27.03
CA ILE A 4 6.47 -17.97 -26.03
C ILE A 4 5.06 -18.05 -25.42
N GLU A 5 4.05 -18.35 -26.21
CA GLU A 5 2.66 -18.55 -25.73
C GLU A 5 2.58 -19.81 -24.87
N THR A 6 3.24 -20.89 -25.30
CA THR A 6 3.38 -22.12 -24.52
C THR A 6 4.14 -21.89 -23.22
N LEU A 7 5.20 -21.06 -23.23
CA LEU A 7 5.95 -20.71 -22.03
C LEU A 7 5.12 -19.86 -21.07
N ARG A 8 4.40 -18.87 -21.59
CA ARG A 8 3.50 -18.01 -20.82
C ARG A 8 2.42 -18.85 -20.15
N ASP A 9 1.75 -19.70 -20.92
CA ASP A 9 0.67 -20.56 -20.43
C ASP A 9 1.20 -21.57 -19.40
N ALA A 10 2.46 -22.00 -19.54
CA ALA A 10 3.13 -22.87 -18.58
C ALA A 10 3.59 -22.17 -17.30
N LEU A 11 3.92 -20.87 -17.34
CA LEU A 11 4.37 -20.12 -16.17
C LEU A 11 3.23 -19.45 -15.42
N PHE A 12 2.15 -19.10 -16.14
CA PHE A 12 1.09 -18.25 -15.59
C PHE A 12 -0.32 -18.79 -15.84
N GLY A 13 -0.52 -19.80 -16.70
CA GLY A 13 -1.85 -20.29 -17.07
C GLY A 13 -2.51 -19.45 -18.18
N ASN A 14 -3.61 -19.97 -18.73
CA ASN A 14 -4.39 -19.30 -19.77
C ASN A 14 -5.90 -19.38 -19.46
N PRO A 15 -6.52 -18.31 -18.96
CA PRO A 15 -5.91 -16.99 -18.72
C PRO A 15 -4.88 -17.00 -17.58
N PRO A 16 -3.95 -16.01 -17.52
CA PRO A 16 -2.97 -15.90 -16.44
C PRO A 16 -3.61 -15.84 -15.04
N SER A 17 -3.07 -16.60 -14.09
CA SER A 17 -3.55 -16.70 -12.70
C SER A 17 -2.38 -16.68 -11.72
N SER A 18 -2.51 -15.92 -10.62
CA SER A 18 -1.50 -15.82 -9.56
C SER A 18 -1.43 -17.07 -8.66
N THR A 19 -2.41 -17.97 -8.75
CA THR A 19 -2.44 -19.26 -8.04
C THR A 19 -1.95 -20.41 -8.92
N MET A 20 -1.54 -20.12 -10.16
CA MET A 20 -1.03 -21.12 -11.09
C MET A 20 0.39 -21.51 -10.69
N GLU A 21 0.56 -22.79 -10.37
CA GLU A 21 1.89 -23.36 -10.17
C GLU A 21 2.55 -23.59 -11.53
N PRO A 22 3.78 -23.06 -11.76
CA PRO A 22 4.48 -23.22 -13.02
C PRO A 22 4.61 -24.69 -13.44
N SER A 23 4.14 -25.00 -14.65
CA SER A 23 4.20 -26.32 -15.23
C SER A 23 5.61 -26.59 -15.76
N ARG A 24 6.37 -27.43 -15.04
CA ARG A 24 7.66 -27.92 -15.53
C ARG A 24 7.55 -28.59 -16.91
N GLU A 25 6.46 -29.32 -17.15
CA GLU A 25 6.20 -29.99 -18.43
C GLU A 25 5.86 -28.99 -19.52
N GLY A 26 5.09 -27.94 -19.22
CA GLY A 26 4.78 -26.87 -20.15
C GLY A 26 6.00 -26.00 -20.48
N VAL A 27 6.84 -25.70 -19.50
CA VAL A 27 8.11 -24.99 -19.70
C VAL A 27 9.05 -25.83 -20.58
N LEU A 28 9.13 -27.15 -20.34
CA LEU A 28 9.89 -28.05 -21.19
C LEU A 28 9.31 -28.14 -22.60
N ALA A 29 7.98 -28.17 -22.75
CA ALA A 29 7.31 -28.14 -24.05
C ALA A 29 7.63 -26.86 -24.81
N ALA A 30 7.60 -25.71 -24.13
CA ALA A 30 7.99 -24.42 -24.71
C ALA A 30 9.46 -24.41 -25.16
N PHE A 31 10.39 -24.89 -24.34
CA PHE A 31 11.80 -25.03 -24.74
C PHE A 31 11.97 -26.02 -25.91
N THR A 32 11.16 -27.07 -25.96
CA THR A 32 11.18 -28.05 -27.06
C THR A 32 10.65 -27.42 -28.35
N GLU A 33 9.56 -26.67 -28.29
CA GLU A 33 9.01 -25.90 -29.41
C GLU A 33 9.99 -24.83 -29.90
N LEU A 34 10.59 -24.08 -28.98
CA LEU A 34 11.62 -23.09 -29.29
C LEU A 34 12.82 -23.76 -29.96
N SER A 35 13.27 -24.89 -29.41
CA SER A 35 14.37 -25.65 -29.99
C SER A 35 14.00 -26.14 -31.39
N ASN A 36 12.80 -26.67 -31.63
CA ASN A 36 12.41 -27.18 -32.94
C ASN A 36 12.25 -26.05 -33.98
N GLN A 37 11.69 -24.90 -33.60
CA GLN A 37 11.53 -23.74 -34.47
C GLN A 37 12.89 -23.10 -34.81
N ALA A 38 13.74 -22.89 -33.79
CA ALA A 38 15.09 -22.36 -33.97
C ALA A 38 15.97 -23.34 -34.76
N ILE A 39 15.97 -24.63 -34.42
CA ILE A 39 16.76 -25.67 -35.09
C ILE A 39 16.33 -25.82 -36.55
N THR A 40 15.04 -25.73 -36.90
CA THR A 40 14.62 -25.87 -38.31
C THR A 40 15.07 -24.68 -39.15
N GLY A 41 14.91 -23.44 -38.65
CA GLY A 41 15.37 -22.23 -39.34
C GLY A 41 16.90 -22.14 -39.42
N ILE A 42 17.59 -22.46 -38.33
CA ILE A 42 19.06 -22.45 -38.24
C ILE A 42 19.65 -23.58 -39.10
N ASN A 43 19.11 -24.81 -39.07
CA ASN A 43 19.59 -25.90 -39.91
C ASN A 43 19.39 -25.61 -41.40
N ALA A 44 18.28 -24.98 -41.79
CA ALA A 44 18.06 -24.55 -43.17
C ALA A 44 19.06 -23.46 -43.60
N ALA A 45 19.38 -22.52 -42.72
CA ALA A 45 20.38 -21.48 -42.98
C ALA A 45 21.82 -22.02 -42.99
N GLN A 46 22.11 -23.05 -42.18
CA GLN A 46 23.45 -23.64 -42.04
C GLN A 46 23.76 -24.74 -43.06
N ALA A 47 22.75 -25.23 -43.80
CA ALA A 47 22.92 -26.27 -44.81
C ALA A 47 23.88 -25.82 -45.90
N GLY A 48 25.11 -26.37 -45.90
CA GLY A 48 26.13 -26.10 -46.89
C GLY A 48 27.22 -25.08 -46.50
N LEU A 49 27.23 -24.61 -45.25
CA LEU A 49 28.34 -23.80 -44.71
C LEU A 49 29.60 -24.64 -44.58
N THR A 50 30.71 -24.15 -45.12
CA THR A 50 32.05 -24.72 -44.84
C THR A 50 32.69 -23.93 -43.70
N ILE A 51 33.18 -24.61 -42.67
CA ILE A 51 33.84 -23.97 -41.53
C ILE A 51 35.35 -23.95 -41.77
N VAL A 52 36.00 -22.81 -41.54
CA VAL A 52 37.45 -22.63 -41.67
C VAL A 52 38.02 -21.90 -40.46
N ALA A 53 39.31 -22.12 -40.20
CA ALA A 53 39.98 -21.65 -39.00
C ALA A 53 40.39 -20.17 -39.02
N ASP A 54 40.47 -19.51 -40.17
CA ASP A 54 40.86 -18.10 -40.28
C ASP A 54 40.53 -17.53 -41.67
N LEU A 55 40.80 -16.24 -41.86
CA LEU A 55 40.59 -15.53 -43.12
C LEU A 55 41.49 -16.06 -44.25
N ALA A 56 42.69 -16.57 -43.94
CA ALA A 56 43.59 -17.12 -44.95
C ALA A 56 43.06 -18.46 -45.50
N ALA A 57 42.49 -19.29 -44.63
CA ALA A 57 41.81 -20.54 -44.99
C ALA A 57 40.52 -20.26 -45.79
N ARG A 58 39.78 -19.20 -45.46
CA ARG A 58 38.65 -18.71 -46.29
C ARG A 58 39.12 -18.30 -47.68
N ASP A 59 40.21 -17.52 -47.77
CA ASP A 59 40.73 -17.04 -49.06
C ASP A 59 41.25 -18.20 -49.92
N ALA A 60 41.93 -19.18 -49.30
CA ALA A 60 42.32 -20.42 -49.94
C ALA A 60 41.11 -21.24 -50.44
N PHE A 61 40.03 -21.28 -49.66
CA PHE A 61 38.79 -21.94 -50.07
C PHE A 61 38.17 -21.29 -51.32
N TYR A 62 38.11 -19.95 -51.37
CA TYR A 62 37.58 -19.18 -52.51
C TYR A 62 38.52 -19.09 -53.72
N ALA A 63 39.80 -19.41 -53.57
CA ALA A 63 40.74 -19.52 -54.68
C ALA A 63 40.28 -20.59 -55.70
N THR A 64 39.59 -21.63 -55.24
CA THR A 64 38.98 -22.65 -56.09
C THR A 64 37.67 -22.13 -56.70
N THR A 65 37.59 -22.02 -58.03
CA THR A 65 36.42 -21.47 -58.74
C THR A 65 35.10 -22.15 -58.36
N ALA A 66 35.10 -23.48 -58.18
CA ALA A 66 33.91 -24.26 -57.80
C ALA A 66 33.38 -23.95 -56.37
N ASN A 67 34.17 -23.27 -55.54
CA ASN A 67 33.79 -22.91 -54.17
C ASN A 67 33.23 -21.49 -54.05
N ARG A 68 33.34 -20.66 -55.10
CA ARG A 68 32.91 -19.25 -55.08
C ARG A 68 31.39 -19.07 -54.99
N THR A 69 30.62 -20.14 -55.13
CA THR A 69 29.15 -20.13 -54.95
C THR A 69 28.71 -20.64 -53.57
N LYS A 70 29.66 -20.96 -52.67
CA LYS A 70 29.39 -21.52 -51.35
C LYS A 70 29.62 -20.47 -50.26
N LEU A 71 28.95 -20.64 -49.13
CA LEU A 71 29.18 -19.83 -47.93
C LEU A 71 30.27 -20.45 -47.05
N VAL A 72 31.05 -19.60 -46.38
CA VAL A 72 32.12 -20.00 -45.47
C VAL A 72 31.94 -19.32 -44.12
N TYR A 73 31.92 -20.10 -43.04
CA TYR A 73 32.00 -19.58 -41.68
C TYR A 73 33.46 -19.59 -41.21
N VAL A 74 33.99 -18.43 -40.86
CA VAL A 74 35.30 -18.31 -40.21
C VAL A 74 35.07 -18.35 -38.70
N ASN A 75 35.72 -19.31 -38.04
CA ASN A 75 35.80 -19.37 -36.59
C ASN A 75 37.28 -19.45 -36.21
N ASN A 76 37.83 -18.31 -35.80
CA ASN A 76 39.25 -18.22 -35.48
C ASN A 76 39.64 -18.76 -34.11
N ASN A 77 38.65 -19.23 -33.33
CA ASN A 77 38.78 -19.95 -32.07
C ASN A 77 39.80 -19.33 -31.10
N ASN A 78 39.97 -18.02 -31.16
CA ASN A 78 40.96 -17.27 -30.39
C ASN A 78 40.47 -16.86 -29.00
N GLY A 79 39.30 -17.33 -28.60
CA GLY A 79 38.65 -17.01 -27.33
C GLY A 79 38.01 -15.62 -27.28
N SER A 80 38.02 -14.85 -28.37
CA SER A 80 37.31 -13.58 -28.47
C SER A 80 35.97 -13.78 -29.18
N PRO A 81 34.83 -13.70 -28.46
CA PRO A 81 33.51 -13.81 -29.09
C PRO A 81 33.21 -12.68 -30.08
N ASP A 82 33.92 -11.54 -29.99
CA ASP A 82 33.70 -10.33 -30.80
C ASP A 82 34.78 -10.09 -31.87
N ASP A 83 35.52 -11.13 -32.26
CA ASP A 83 36.53 -10.95 -33.32
C ASP A 83 35.86 -10.59 -34.65
N ALA A 84 36.29 -9.47 -35.25
CA ALA A 84 35.79 -8.99 -36.53
C ALA A 84 36.04 -9.95 -37.71
N ALA A 85 36.92 -10.95 -37.54
CA ALA A 85 37.15 -12.03 -38.49
C ALA A 85 36.13 -13.19 -38.36
N ASN A 86 35.42 -13.31 -37.24
CA ASN A 86 34.42 -14.35 -37.04
C ASN A 86 33.13 -13.98 -37.77
N GLY A 87 32.67 -14.84 -38.67
CA GLY A 87 31.47 -14.56 -39.44
C GLY A 87 31.27 -15.44 -40.67
N VAL A 88 30.09 -15.31 -41.28
CA VAL A 88 29.73 -15.99 -42.52
C VAL A 88 30.06 -15.07 -43.69
N TYR A 89 30.86 -15.59 -44.61
CA TYR A 89 31.34 -14.90 -45.80
C TYR A 89 30.74 -15.50 -47.07
N GLU A 90 30.61 -14.68 -48.10
CA GLU A 90 30.30 -15.04 -49.48
C GLU A 90 31.36 -14.47 -50.45
N TYR A 91 31.39 -14.95 -51.69
CA TYR A 91 32.28 -14.43 -52.73
C TYR A 91 31.52 -13.65 -53.80
N VAL A 92 31.78 -12.34 -53.90
CA VAL A 92 31.19 -11.43 -54.90
C VAL A 92 32.29 -10.56 -55.49
N GLY A 93 33.10 -11.13 -56.39
CA GLY A 93 34.31 -10.46 -56.91
C GLY A 93 35.44 -10.33 -55.86
N GLY A 94 35.22 -10.87 -54.67
CA GLY A 94 36.08 -10.84 -53.48
C GLY A 94 35.29 -11.39 -52.28
N ALA A 95 35.98 -11.82 -51.22
CA ALA A 95 35.31 -12.29 -50.00
C ALA A 95 34.71 -11.11 -49.23
N ARG A 96 33.44 -11.21 -48.85
CA ARG A 96 32.74 -10.23 -48.00
C ARG A 96 31.78 -10.94 -47.04
N LEU A 97 31.31 -10.25 -46.01
CA LEU A 97 30.27 -10.78 -45.14
C LEU A 97 28.98 -11.04 -45.94
N ALA A 98 28.31 -12.14 -45.61
CA ALA A 98 27.11 -12.57 -46.31
C ALA A 98 25.88 -11.86 -45.73
N ASP A 99 25.66 -10.60 -46.10
CA ASP A 99 24.55 -9.78 -45.59
C ASP A 99 23.19 -10.47 -45.75
N GLY A 100 22.97 -11.20 -46.85
CA GLY A 100 21.76 -11.98 -47.09
C GLY A 100 21.54 -13.13 -46.09
N TYR A 101 22.60 -13.76 -45.60
CA TYR A 101 22.54 -14.79 -44.56
C TYR A 101 22.11 -14.16 -43.22
N TYR A 102 22.70 -13.03 -42.84
CA TYR A 102 22.37 -12.33 -41.60
C TYR A 102 20.96 -11.75 -41.63
N ASN A 103 20.53 -11.20 -42.77
CA ASN A 103 19.15 -10.73 -42.95
C ASN A 103 18.14 -11.89 -42.85
N GLY A 104 18.46 -13.06 -43.40
CA GLY A 104 17.62 -14.26 -43.27
C GLY A 104 17.55 -14.77 -41.83
N LEU A 105 18.67 -14.77 -41.10
CA LEU A 105 18.70 -15.11 -39.68
C LEU A 105 17.91 -14.11 -38.84
N ALA A 106 18.05 -12.82 -39.12
CA ALA A 106 17.28 -11.77 -38.47
C ALA A 106 15.78 -11.95 -38.69
N LEU A 107 15.32 -12.33 -39.89
CA LEU A 107 13.88 -12.62 -40.12
C LEU A 107 13.33 -13.79 -39.28
N ALA A 108 14.18 -14.71 -38.84
CA ALA A 108 13.78 -15.83 -37.98
C ALA A 108 13.91 -15.50 -36.48
N VAL A 109 14.91 -14.71 -36.10
CA VAL A 109 15.24 -14.39 -34.71
C VAL A 109 14.54 -13.13 -34.21
N GLN A 110 14.38 -12.11 -35.07
CA GLN A 110 13.82 -10.82 -34.69
C GLN A 110 12.39 -10.92 -34.15
N PRO A 111 11.46 -11.71 -34.71
CA PRO A 111 10.13 -11.86 -34.12
C PRO A 111 10.17 -12.44 -32.69
N LEU A 112 11.13 -13.33 -32.40
CA LEU A 112 11.31 -13.88 -31.05
C LEU A 112 11.90 -12.85 -30.09
N VAL A 113 12.79 -11.98 -30.58
CA VAL A 113 13.33 -10.84 -29.82
C VAL A 113 12.21 -9.84 -29.52
N ASP A 114 11.43 -9.45 -30.52
CA ASP A 114 10.32 -8.51 -30.40
C ASP A 114 9.26 -9.04 -29.41
N ASP A 115 8.90 -10.32 -29.50
CA ASP A 115 7.96 -10.97 -28.58
C ASP A 115 8.54 -11.06 -27.16
N ALA A 116 9.84 -11.34 -27.00
CA ALA A 116 10.50 -11.37 -25.70
C ALA A 116 10.61 -9.97 -25.07
N GLU A 117 10.90 -8.94 -25.87
CA GLU A 117 10.93 -7.53 -25.44
C GLU A 117 9.52 -7.05 -25.06
N ALA A 118 8.49 -7.39 -25.85
CA ALA A 118 7.10 -7.08 -25.53
C ALA A 118 6.60 -7.80 -24.27
N ALA A 119 7.01 -9.06 -24.07
CA ALA A 119 6.72 -9.81 -22.85
C ALA A 119 7.48 -9.24 -21.64
N ALA A 120 8.74 -8.84 -21.80
CA ALA A 120 9.52 -8.19 -20.76
C ALA A 120 8.92 -6.84 -20.36
N ALA A 121 8.50 -6.02 -21.34
CA ALA A 121 7.80 -4.76 -21.10
C ALA A 121 6.46 -4.98 -20.38
N SER A 122 5.70 -6.01 -20.76
CA SER A 122 4.43 -6.38 -20.10
C SER A 122 4.65 -6.89 -18.65
N ALA A 123 5.70 -7.69 -18.43
CA ALA A 123 6.10 -8.16 -17.11
C ALA A 123 6.64 -7.01 -16.24
N GLN A 124 7.31 -6.03 -16.84
CA GLN A 124 7.83 -4.85 -16.16
C GLN A 124 6.72 -3.83 -15.87
N ALA A 125 5.69 -3.75 -16.71
CA ALA A 125 4.45 -3.02 -16.41
C ALA A 125 3.65 -3.70 -15.28
N ALA A 126 3.64 -5.03 -15.23
CA ALA A 126 3.08 -5.81 -14.11
C ALA A 126 3.94 -5.72 -12.83
N ALA A 127 5.27 -5.62 -12.96
CA ALA A 127 6.22 -5.44 -11.86
C ALA A 127 6.42 -3.97 -11.43
N GLY A 128 5.90 -3.01 -12.20
CA GLY A 128 5.90 -1.58 -11.87
C GLY A 128 4.97 -1.22 -10.71
N VAL A 129 4.20 -2.20 -10.24
CA VAL A 129 3.33 -2.11 -9.06
C VAL A 129 4.08 -2.71 -7.88
N VAL A 130 5.16 -2.05 -7.44
CA VAL A 130 5.74 -2.36 -6.12
C VAL A 130 4.89 -1.62 -5.10
N ASP A 131 3.75 -2.19 -4.72
CA ASP A 131 3.16 -1.82 -3.44
C ASP A 131 4.17 -2.27 -2.36
N PRO A 132 4.71 -1.36 -1.55
CA PRO A 132 5.65 -1.73 -0.48
C PRO A 132 5.06 -2.70 0.56
N ILE A 133 3.74 -2.82 0.57
CA ILE A 133 2.96 -3.74 1.40
C ILE A 133 2.50 -4.97 0.57
N ASN A 134 2.88 -5.09 -0.71
CA ASN A 134 2.57 -6.26 -1.53
C ASN A 134 3.21 -7.52 -0.92
N GLY A 135 2.38 -8.52 -0.64
CA GLY A 135 2.80 -9.74 0.06
C GLY A 135 2.92 -9.60 1.58
N ALA A 136 2.61 -8.44 2.15
CA ALA A 136 2.45 -8.29 3.60
C ALA A 136 1.19 -9.05 4.07
N PRO A 137 1.20 -9.58 5.31
CA PRO A 137 0.02 -10.23 5.87
C PRO A 137 -1.21 -9.31 5.87
N ARG A 138 -2.35 -9.86 5.48
CA ARG A 138 -3.64 -9.19 5.36
C ARG A 138 -4.38 -9.28 6.68
N VAL A 139 -4.69 -8.13 7.27
CA VAL A 139 -5.37 -8.05 8.57
C VAL A 139 -6.84 -7.77 8.35
N GLY A 140 -7.68 -8.78 8.55
CA GLY A 140 -9.13 -8.63 8.59
C GLY A 140 -9.59 -8.17 9.97
N VAL A 141 -10.61 -7.32 10.05
CA VAL A 141 -11.12 -6.80 11.33
C VAL A 141 -12.64 -6.85 11.35
N LEU A 142 -13.20 -7.52 12.36
CA LEU A 142 -14.63 -7.53 12.68
C LEU A 142 -14.88 -6.64 13.89
N GLY A 143 -15.86 -5.74 13.80
CA GLY A 143 -16.26 -4.93 14.94
C GLY A 143 -17.50 -4.08 14.74
N ASP A 144 -17.69 -3.16 15.67
CA ASP A 144 -18.79 -2.19 15.71
C ASP A 144 -18.35 -0.80 15.18
N SER A 145 -19.01 0.27 15.63
CA SER A 145 -18.70 1.67 15.30
C SER A 145 -17.26 2.07 15.62
N ILE A 146 -16.63 1.47 16.64
CA ILE A 146 -15.25 1.79 17.01
C ILE A 146 -14.28 1.26 15.95
N ILE A 147 -14.57 0.08 15.41
CA ILE A 147 -13.80 -0.48 14.30
C ILE A 147 -14.15 0.20 12.97
N GLN A 148 -15.41 0.57 12.74
CA GLN A 148 -15.81 1.33 11.56
C GLN A 148 -15.02 2.64 11.45
N ALA A 149 -14.76 3.31 12.57
CA ALA A 149 -14.04 4.58 12.63
C ALA A 149 -12.59 4.53 12.11
N ASN A 150 -12.02 3.33 11.89
CA ASN A 150 -10.77 3.20 11.14
C ASN A 150 -10.85 3.76 9.71
N HIS A 151 -12.06 3.78 9.14
CA HIS A 151 -12.35 4.28 7.79
C HIS A 151 -13.70 5.01 7.76
N ASN A 152 -13.94 5.97 8.64
CA ASN A 152 -15.25 6.62 8.72
C ASN A 152 -15.58 7.42 7.44
N PRO A 153 -16.78 7.33 6.85
CA PRO A 153 -17.10 8.17 5.71
C PRO A 153 -17.24 9.64 6.10
N TYR A 154 -16.76 10.51 5.21
CA TYR A 154 -16.95 11.94 5.30
C TYR A 154 -17.25 12.49 3.90
N ALA A 155 -18.54 12.67 3.60
CA ALA A 155 -19.03 12.96 2.26
C ALA A 155 -18.51 11.89 1.26
N ALA A 156 -17.76 12.30 0.24
CA ALA A 156 -17.18 11.43 -0.75
C ALA A 156 -15.67 11.16 -0.48
N ALA A 157 -15.24 11.35 0.77
CA ALA A 157 -13.92 11.00 1.29
C ALA A 157 -14.03 10.00 2.46
N THR A 158 -12.90 9.36 2.82
CA THR A 158 -12.81 8.43 3.95
C THR A 158 -11.85 8.99 5.00
N ASN A 159 -12.36 9.32 6.19
CA ASN A 159 -11.56 9.76 7.34
C ASN A 159 -11.00 8.57 8.11
N MET A 160 -9.68 8.56 8.36
CA MET A 160 -8.99 7.50 9.07
C MET A 160 -8.34 8.03 10.35
N TYR A 161 -8.88 7.64 11.50
CA TYR A 161 -8.38 8.05 12.82
C TYR A 161 -8.51 6.96 13.90
N GLY A 162 -8.96 5.76 13.51
CA GLY A 162 -9.15 4.64 14.42
C GLY A 162 -7.84 3.93 14.79
N GLU A 163 -7.95 2.91 15.64
CA GLU A 163 -6.81 2.17 16.19
C GLU A 163 -5.96 1.49 15.10
N PHE A 164 -6.58 0.92 14.07
CA PHE A 164 -5.86 0.24 12.98
C PHE A 164 -5.17 1.23 12.04
N PHE A 165 -5.68 2.46 11.92
CA PHE A 165 -4.95 3.52 11.25
C PHE A 165 -3.63 3.82 12.00
N TRP A 166 -3.71 4.07 13.31
CA TRP A 166 -2.51 4.33 14.13
C TRP A 166 -1.56 3.14 14.17
N LEU A 167 -2.11 1.93 14.19
CA LEU A 167 -1.34 0.71 14.12
C LEU A 167 -0.56 0.63 12.80
N GLN A 168 -1.20 0.90 11.66
CA GLN A 168 -0.52 0.87 10.35
C GLN A 168 0.52 1.98 10.24
N SER A 169 0.24 3.15 10.81
CA SER A 169 1.14 4.30 10.84
C SER A 169 2.46 4.03 11.57
N GLU A 170 2.41 3.23 12.64
CA GLU A 170 3.55 2.88 13.51
C GLU A 170 4.13 1.48 13.21
N PHE A 171 3.37 0.65 12.50
CA PHE A 171 3.73 -0.71 12.10
C PHE A 171 3.22 -0.99 10.66
N PRO A 172 3.83 -0.37 9.64
CA PRO A 172 3.36 -0.41 8.25
C PRO A 172 3.69 -1.73 7.51
N TYR A 173 3.73 -2.85 8.23
CA TYR A 173 4.15 -4.15 7.70
C TYR A 173 3.00 -5.13 7.50
N PHE A 174 1.79 -4.60 7.32
CA PHE A 174 0.60 -5.37 7.07
C PHE A 174 -0.33 -4.62 6.13
N ASN A 175 -1.14 -5.38 5.41
CA ASN A 175 -2.11 -4.82 4.50
C ASN A 175 -3.48 -4.73 5.16
N PHE A 176 -4.10 -3.56 5.00
CA PHE A 176 -5.46 -3.29 5.43
C PHE A 176 -6.27 -2.84 4.21
N ASP A 177 -6.46 -3.78 3.29
CA ASP A 177 -7.13 -3.55 2.01
C ASP A 177 -8.57 -3.13 2.22
N VAL A 178 -8.85 -1.85 1.99
CA VAL A 178 -10.20 -1.31 1.89
C VAL A 178 -10.32 -0.51 0.61
N TRP A 179 -11.54 -0.37 0.12
CA TRP A 179 -11.86 0.47 -1.02
C TRP A 179 -13.17 1.20 -0.78
N ARG A 180 -13.32 2.35 -1.42
CA ARG A 180 -14.61 3.02 -1.48
C ARG A 180 -15.57 2.17 -2.31
N ASP A 181 -16.77 1.97 -1.80
CA ASP A 181 -17.84 1.26 -2.49
C ASP A 181 -19.10 2.14 -2.50
N ASP A 182 -19.35 2.78 -3.64
CA ASP A 182 -20.50 3.64 -3.84
C ASP A 182 -21.83 2.87 -3.94
N ALA A 183 -21.79 1.53 -4.08
CA ALA A 183 -22.98 0.70 -3.98
C ALA A 183 -23.47 0.56 -2.52
N ILE A 184 -22.63 0.87 -1.53
CA ILE A 184 -23.04 0.93 -0.13
C ILE A 184 -23.79 2.24 0.11
N THR A 185 -25.11 2.16 0.04
CA THR A 185 -26.02 3.31 0.20
C THR A 185 -26.63 3.40 1.60
N ASP A 186 -26.03 2.77 2.61
CA ASP A 186 -26.52 2.80 4.00
C ASP A 186 -26.40 4.20 4.64
N GLY A 187 -25.69 5.12 3.98
CA GLY A 187 -25.44 6.48 4.46
C GLY A 187 -24.44 6.56 5.60
N LEU A 188 -23.86 5.43 6.01
CA LEU A 188 -23.06 5.28 7.22
C LEU A 188 -21.64 4.83 6.96
N ARG A 189 -21.36 4.14 5.83
CA ARG A 189 -20.05 3.50 5.61
C ARG A 189 -19.34 3.87 4.30
N TYR A 190 -19.96 3.70 3.13
CA TYR A 190 -19.37 3.98 1.80
C TYR A 190 -18.00 3.32 1.49
N PHE A 191 -17.56 2.33 2.26
CA PHE A 191 -16.33 1.55 1.99
C PHE A 191 -16.54 0.06 2.23
N ASP A 192 -15.81 -0.80 1.52
CA ASP A 192 -15.75 -2.24 1.77
C ASP A 192 -14.31 -2.74 1.93
N GLY A 193 -14.15 -4.03 2.21
CA GLY A 193 -12.84 -4.70 2.35
C GLY A 193 -12.56 -5.20 3.76
N LEU A 194 -11.30 -5.26 4.15
CA LEU A 194 -10.86 -5.95 5.37
C LEU A 194 -11.27 -5.25 6.67
N ASN A 195 -11.75 -4.00 6.61
CA ASN A 195 -12.48 -3.39 7.71
C ASN A 195 -13.96 -3.80 7.64
N GLN A 196 -14.42 -4.71 8.49
CA GLN A 196 -15.81 -5.14 8.60
C GLN A 196 -16.46 -4.63 9.90
N GLY A 197 -16.13 -3.38 10.28
CA GLY A 197 -16.79 -2.62 11.33
C GLY A 197 -18.12 -2.01 10.88
N TYR A 198 -19.17 -2.16 11.68
CA TYR A 198 -20.51 -1.60 11.40
C TYR A 198 -21.09 -0.92 12.64
N SER A 199 -21.48 0.34 12.49
CA SER A 199 -21.96 1.16 13.59
C SER A 199 -23.27 0.61 14.18
N GLY A 200 -23.28 0.46 15.50
CA GLY A 200 -24.45 -0.01 16.26
C GLY A 200 -24.65 -1.51 16.27
N GLU A 201 -23.88 -2.29 15.54
CA GLU A 201 -24.05 -3.75 15.51
C GLU A 201 -23.66 -4.43 16.82
N THR A 202 -24.38 -5.50 17.13
CA THR A 202 -24.12 -6.43 18.22
C THR A 202 -23.34 -7.65 17.73
N SER A 203 -22.89 -8.50 18.66
CA SER A 203 -22.24 -9.77 18.33
C SER A 203 -23.13 -10.70 17.48
N ALA A 204 -24.47 -10.61 17.62
CA ALA A 204 -25.41 -11.41 16.84
C ALA A 204 -25.49 -10.96 15.37
N ASP A 205 -25.48 -9.65 15.13
CA ASP A 205 -25.54 -9.06 13.78
C ASP A 205 -24.28 -9.39 12.96
N MET A 206 -23.16 -9.61 13.65
CA MET A 206 -21.87 -9.93 13.05
C MET A 206 -21.75 -11.36 12.53
N LEU A 207 -22.49 -12.31 13.11
CA LEU A 207 -22.46 -13.73 12.74
C LEU A 207 -22.62 -13.98 11.22
N PRO A 208 -23.63 -13.43 10.53
CA PRO A 208 -23.78 -13.64 9.09
C PRO A 208 -22.65 -13.02 8.25
N ARG A 209 -21.89 -12.05 8.79
CA ARG A 209 -20.87 -11.31 8.05
C ARG A 209 -19.47 -11.94 8.12
N VAL A 210 -19.23 -12.87 9.04
CA VAL A 210 -17.91 -13.53 9.15
C VAL A 210 -17.49 -14.16 7.82
N GLN A 211 -18.42 -14.77 7.09
CA GLN A 211 -18.15 -15.40 5.79
C GLN A 211 -17.70 -14.40 4.73
N LYS A 212 -18.26 -13.19 4.74
CA LYS A 212 -17.83 -12.10 3.84
C LYS A 212 -16.39 -11.69 4.12
N LEU A 213 -15.98 -11.62 5.39
CA LEU A 213 -14.58 -11.32 5.71
C LEU A 213 -13.67 -12.49 5.32
N LEU A 214 -14.09 -13.74 5.57
CA LEU A 214 -13.29 -14.92 5.23
C LEU A 214 -13.08 -15.08 3.72
N SER A 215 -14.08 -14.75 2.90
CA SER A 215 -13.90 -14.71 1.44
C SER A 215 -12.85 -13.68 1.02
N MET A 216 -12.50 -12.73 1.90
CA MET A 216 -11.45 -11.77 1.65
C MET A 216 -10.02 -12.31 1.86
N SER A 217 -9.88 -13.58 2.24
CA SER A 217 -8.61 -14.26 2.49
C SER A 217 -7.66 -13.49 3.44
N PRO A 218 -8.11 -13.08 4.64
CA PRO A 218 -7.20 -12.49 5.63
C PRO A 218 -6.22 -13.53 6.19
N ASP A 219 -5.00 -13.11 6.49
CA ASP A 219 -3.99 -13.94 7.16
C ASP A 219 -4.18 -13.97 8.68
N VAL A 220 -4.86 -12.97 9.22
CA VAL A 220 -5.22 -12.84 10.63
C VAL A 220 -6.52 -12.07 10.74
N VAL A 221 -7.39 -12.46 11.67
CA VAL A 221 -8.62 -11.73 11.97
C VAL A 221 -8.60 -11.17 13.37
N CYS A 222 -8.84 -9.87 13.47
CA CYS A 222 -9.07 -9.16 14.71
C CYS A 222 -10.57 -9.06 14.99
N VAL A 223 -11.00 -9.35 16.21
CA VAL A 223 -12.41 -9.30 16.62
C VAL A 223 -12.55 -8.37 17.82
N ALA A 224 -13.38 -7.34 17.70
CA ALA A 224 -13.70 -6.42 18.79
C ALA A 224 -15.19 -6.06 18.73
N ILE A 225 -16.00 -6.77 19.52
CA ILE A 225 -17.47 -6.65 19.54
C ILE A 225 -18.01 -6.93 20.94
N GLY A 226 -19.21 -6.43 21.26
CA GLY A 226 -19.88 -6.68 22.54
C GLY A 226 -20.30 -5.41 23.28
N THR A 227 -19.80 -4.24 22.91
CA THR A 227 -20.15 -2.98 23.57
C THR A 227 -21.64 -2.66 23.43
N ASN A 228 -22.17 -2.79 22.21
CA ASN A 228 -23.59 -2.53 21.92
C ASN A 228 -24.49 -3.60 22.54
N ASP A 229 -24.07 -4.87 22.52
CA ASP A 229 -24.79 -5.96 23.20
C ASP A 229 -25.10 -5.59 24.65
N LEU A 230 -24.08 -5.10 25.36
CA LEU A 230 -24.20 -4.69 26.76
C LEU A 230 -25.05 -3.42 26.90
N GLY A 231 -24.89 -2.45 26.00
CA GLY A 231 -25.71 -1.24 25.95
C GLY A 231 -27.21 -1.53 25.73
N ASP A 232 -27.51 -2.62 25.02
CA ASP A 232 -28.86 -3.12 24.77
C ASP A 232 -29.38 -4.07 25.86
N GLY A 233 -28.57 -4.33 26.90
CA GLY A 233 -28.93 -5.19 28.02
C GLY A 233 -28.79 -6.69 27.76
N THR A 234 -28.12 -7.09 26.67
CA THR A 234 -27.78 -8.50 26.41
C THR A 234 -26.84 -9.02 27.50
N ALA A 235 -27.10 -10.24 27.97
CA ALA A 235 -26.31 -10.85 29.03
C ALA A 235 -24.90 -11.21 28.53
N PRO A 236 -23.84 -11.03 29.35
CA PRO A 236 -22.46 -11.38 28.98
C PRO A 236 -22.29 -12.79 28.42
N ALA A 237 -23.01 -13.78 28.97
CA ALA A 237 -22.93 -15.17 28.51
C ALA A 237 -23.49 -15.35 27.09
N ALA A 238 -24.55 -14.62 26.72
CA ALA A 238 -25.11 -14.67 25.38
C ALA A 238 -24.20 -13.97 24.36
N THR A 239 -23.65 -12.80 24.72
CA THR A 239 -22.65 -12.11 23.91
C THR A 239 -21.40 -12.98 23.71
N MET A 240 -20.91 -13.64 24.76
CA MET A 240 -19.77 -14.55 24.67
C MET A 240 -20.06 -15.72 23.72
N ALA A 241 -21.23 -16.36 23.80
CA ALA A 241 -21.57 -17.47 22.90
C ALA A 241 -21.52 -17.09 21.41
N ASN A 242 -21.94 -15.86 21.07
CA ASN A 242 -21.79 -15.34 19.71
C ASN A 242 -20.32 -15.09 19.35
N ILE A 243 -19.52 -14.53 20.27
CA ILE A 243 -18.08 -14.33 20.08
C ILE A 243 -17.35 -15.67 19.88
N GLU A 244 -17.69 -16.71 20.64
CA GLU A 244 -17.15 -18.06 20.47
C GLU A 244 -17.47 -18.58 19.07
N THR A 245 -18.72 -18.47 18.63
CA THR A 245 -19.15 -18.88 17.29
C THR A 245 -18.38 -18.16 16.18
N LEU A 246 -18.14 -16.85 16.33
CA LEU A 246 -17.31 -16.07 15.40
C LEU A 246 -15.87 -16.60 15.35
N CYS A 247 -15.26 -16.81 16.53
CA CYS A 247 -13.89 -17.31 16.62
C CYS A 247 -13.76 -18.72 16.03
N GLU A 248 -14.70 -19.62 16.31
CA GLU A 248 -14.73 -20.98 15.76
C GLU A 248 -14.80 -20.97 14.22
N ALA A 249 -15.63 -20.12 13.64
CA ALA A 249 -15.73 -19.98 12.18
C ALA A 249 -14.40 -19.52 11.55
N ILE A 250 -13.70 -18.59 12.19
CA ILE A 250 -12.40 -18.08 11.72
C ILE A 250 -11.31 -19.16 11.86
N LEU A 251 -11.25 -19.83 13.01
CA LEU A 251 -10.27 -20.90 13.27
C LEU A 251 -10.50 -22.10 12.34
N ALA A 252 -11.75 -22.42 12.01
CA ALA A 252 -12.10 -23.46 11.05
C ALA A 252 -11.58 -23.16 9.63
N ALA A 253 -11.40 -21.88 9.29
CA ALA A 253 -10.73 -21.44 8.06
C ALA A 253 -9.19 -21.48 8.16
N GLY A 254 -8.63 -21.91 9.29
CA GLY A 254 -7.18 -21.98 9.53
C GLY A 254 -6.54 -20.64 9.87
N ILE A 255 -7.34 -19.62 10.21
CA ILE A 255 -6.87 -18.25 10.40
C ILE A 255 -6.74 -17.95 11.91
N PRO A 256 -5.61 -17.42 12.39
CA PRO A 256 -5.45 -17.03 13.79
C PRO A 256 -6.35 -15.83 14.15
N VAL A 257 -6.85 -15.83 15.39
CA VAL A 257 -7.76 -14.80 15.92
C VAL A 257 -7.05 -13.91 16.93
N LYS A 258 -7.20 -12.59 16.80
CA LYS A 258 -6.87 -11.59 17.82
C LYS A 258 -8.17 -11.08 18.44
N LEU A 259 -8.51 -11.59 19.62
CA LEU A 259 -9.78 -11.32 20.27
C LEU A 259 -9.61 -10.22 21.32
N ALA A 260 -10.22 -9.07 21.08
CA ALA A 260 -10.20 -7.96 22.01
C ALA A 260 -11.26 -8.08 23.10
N ASN A 261 -10.88 -7.74 24.32
CA ASN A 261 -11.86 -7.46 25.36
C ASN A 261 -12.45 -6.04 25.17
N ILE A 262 -13.53 -5.76 25.89
CA ILE A 262 -14.28 -4.51 25.74
C ILE A 262 -13.51 -3.35 26.37
N ARG A 263 -13.39 -2.27 25.61
CA ARG A 263 -12.81 -0.99 26.02
C ARG A 263 -13.57 -0.39 27.22
N PRO A 264 -12.95 0.56 27.95
CA PRO A 264 -13.67 1.33 28.96
C PRO A 264 -14.77 2.19 28.33
N VAL A 265 -15.87 2.35 29.06
CA VAL A 265 -16.98 3.28 28.71
C VAL A 265 -17.12 4.26 29.85
N LEU A 266 -17.10 5.56 29.59
CA LEU A 266 -17.16 6.61 30.61
C LEU A 266 -18.39 6.44 31.51
N TYR A 267 -18.22 6.67 32.81
CA TYR A 267 -19.35 6.69 33.73
C TYR A 267 -20.39 7.76 33.36
N GLY A 268 -21.65 7.34 33.29
CA GLY A 268 -22.76 8.22 32.89
C GLY A 268 -22.86 8.44 31.38
N TYR A 269 -22.17 7.62 30.57
CA TYR A 269 -22.32 7.63 29.11
C TYR A 269 -23.80 7.64 28.69
N GLY A 270 -24.15 8.55 27.78
CA GLY A 270 -25.52 8.71 27.27
C GLY A 270 -26.56 9.12 28.32
N SER A 271 -26.16 9.56 29.52
CA SER A 271 -27.06 9.73 30.67
C SER A 271 -27.80 8.44 31.08
N VAL A 272 -27.22 7.28 30.78
CA VAL A 272 -27.80 5.97 31.09
C VAL A 272 -27.27 5.49 32.45
N PRO A 273 -28.14 5.30 33.48
CA PRO A 273 -27.71 4.94 34.83
C PRO A 273 -26.90 3.65 34.92
N GLU A 274 -27.16 2.70 34.03
CA GLU A 274 -26.50 1.39 33.95
C GLU A 274 -25.02 1.51 33.57
N TRP A 275 -24.61 2.61 32.94
CA TRP A 275 -23.20 2.94 32.66
C TRP A 275 -22.48 3.64 33.81
N ASN A 276 -23.16 3.98 34.93
CA ASN A 276 -22.51 4.56 36.10
C ASN A 276 -21.63 3.56 36.87
N ASN A 277 -20.83 4.05 37.80
CA ASN A 277 -20.04 3.22 38.70
C ASN A 277 -20.93 2.19 39.44
N GLY A 278 -20.64 0.90 39.25
CA GLY A 278 -21.45 -0.19 39.80
C GLY A 278 -22.79 -0.44 39.09
N GLY A 279 -23.09 0.29 38.03
CA GLY A 279 -24.24 0.04 37.16
C GLY A 279 -24.12 -1.29 36.42
N THR A 280 -25.27 -1.84 36.01
CA THR A 280 -25.36 -3.19 35.44
C THR A 280 -24.54 -3.35 34.16
N TYR A 281 -24.49 -2.36 33.28
CA TYR A 281 -23.70 -2.44 32.04
C TYR A 281 -22.20 -2.39 32.31
N GLN A 282 -21.76 -1.60 33.30
CA GLN A 282 -20.37 -1.62 33.75
C GLN A 282 -19.99 -2.98 34.33
N VAL A 283 -20.82 -3.56 35.21
CA VAL A 283 -20.58 -4.89 35.80
C VAL A 283 -20.57 -5.98 34.73
N ASN A 284 -21.52 -5.94 33.80
CA ASN A 284 -21.61 -6.89 32.70
C ASN A 284 -20.40 -6.82 31.76
N ARG A 285 -19.89 -5.62 31.48
CA ARG A 285 -18.65 -5.44 30.71
C ARG A 285 -17.44 -6.07 31.38
N LEU A 286 -17.27 -5.90 32.70
CA LEU A 286 -16.19 -6.58 33.43
C LEU A 286 -16.34 -8.10 33.38
N THR A 287 -17.58 -8.58 33.51
CA THR A 287 -17.90 -10.00 33.41
C THR A 287 -17.55 -10.54 32.02
N LEU A 288 -17.97 -9.85 30.96
CA LEU A 288 -17.65 -10.22 29.58
C LEU A 288 -16.14 -10.20 29.31
N ASN A 289 -15.41 -9.19 29.80
CA ASN A 289 -13.94 -9.14 29.69
C ASN A 289 -13.27 -10.36 30.34
N GLY A 290 -13.78 -10.80 31.50
CA GLY A 290 -13.32 -12.02 32.15
C GLY A 290 -13.60 -13.29 31.34
N LEU A 291 -14.77 -13.39 30.73
CA LEU A 291 -15.14 -14.51 29.84
C LEU A 291 -14.26 -14.56 28.59
N ILE A 292 -14.06 -13.41 27.93
CA ILE A 292 -13.18 -13.27 26.76
C ILE A 292 -11.75 -13.72 27.10
N ALA A 293 -11.21 -13.27 28.23
CA ALA A 293 -9.87 -13.64 28.68
C ALA A 293 -9.76 -15.15 28.96
N ALA A 294 -10.77 -15.74 29.62
CA ALA A 294 -10.80 -17.18 29.89
C ALA A 294 -10.86 -18.00 28.59
N TYR A 295 -11.70 -17.59 27.63
CA TYR A 295 -11.82 -18.25 26.34
C TYR A 295 -10.53 -18.19 25.52
N ALA A 296 -9.90 -17.01 25.42
CA ALA A 296 -8.63 -16.85 24.72
C ALA A 296 -7.51 -17.69 25.35
N ALA A 297 -7.47 -17.80 26.68
CA ALA A 297 -6.48 -18.63 27.37
C ALA A 297 -6.70 -20.14 27.14
N ALA A 298 -7.95 -20.57 26.95
CA ALA A 298 -8.31 -21.97 26.78
C ALA A 298 -8.26 -22.45 25.31
N THR A 299 -8.23 -21.54 24.34
CA THR A 299 -8.46 -21.86 22.92
C THR A 299 -7.19 -21.63 22.08
N PRO A 300 -6.52 -22.70 21.61
CA PRO A 300 -5.38 -22.57 20.70
C PRO A 300 -5.74 -21.79 19.43
N GLY A 301 -4.88 -20.86 19.03
CA GLY A 301 -5.10 -20.01 17.86
C GLY A 301 -5.87 -18.71 18.14
N VAL A 302 -6.41 -18.54 19.35
CA VAL A 302 -6.98 -17.27 19.83
C VAL A 302 -5.98 -16.58 20.75
N GLU A 303 -5.71 -15.31 20.50
CA GLU A 303 -4.90 -14.48 21.38
C GLU A 303 -5.72 -13.31 21.92
N LEU A 304 -5.65 -13.09 23.23
CA LEU A 304 -6.27 -11.95 23.90
C LEU A 304 -5.57 -10.63 23.53
N VAL A 305 -6.37 -9.64 23.15
CA VAL A 305 -5.98 -8.23 23.05
C VAL A 305 -6.66 -7.46 24.19
N ASP A 306 -5.88 -7.02 25.19
CA ASP A 306 -6.42 -6.34 26.36
C ASP A 306 -6.58 -4.83 26.11
N LEU A 307 -7.62 -4.46 25.38
CA LEU A 307 -7.96 -3.06 25.11
C LEU A 307 -8.44 -2.34 26.39
N SER A 308 -9.03 -3.04 27.35
CA SER A 308 -9.33 -2.43 28.64
C SER A 308 -8.07 -1.93 29.33
N ALA A 309 -7.00 -2.73 29.36
CA ALA A 309 -5.72 -2.34 29.94
C ALA A 309 -4.98 -1.29 29.09
N ALA A 310 -5.04 -1.39 27.75
CA ALA A 310 -4.42 -0.44 26.84
C ALA A 310 -4.92 1.00 27.06
N TYR A 311 -6.20 1.15 27.42
CA TYR A 311 -6.81 2.44 27.76
C TYR A 311 -6.59 2.85 29.22
N GLY A 312 -5.83 2.11 30.03
CA GLY A 312 -5.57 2.44 31.44
C GLY A 312 -6.53 1.79 32.44
N GLY A 313 -7.22 0.72 32.04
CA GLY A 313 -8.14 -0.03 32.89
C GLY A 313 -9.58 0.53 32.86
N ASN A 314 -10.38 0.20 33.87
CA ASN A 314 -11.83 0.39 33.81
C ASN A 314 -12.31 1.84 33.72
N GLN A 315 -11.62 2.77 34.40
CA GLN A 315 -11.89 4.21 34.42
C GLN A 315 -10.60 4.94 34.84
N PRO A 316 -9.63 5.11 33.94
CA PRO A 316 -8.49 5.96 34.24
C PRO A 316 -8.95 7.42 34.43
N ALA A 317 -8.16 8.23 35.14
CA ALA A 317 -8.52 9.61 35.46
C ALA A 317 -8.74 10.49 34.22
N ASN A 318 -8.03 10.20 33.12
CA ASN A 318 -8.08 10.93 31.85
C ASN A 318 -9.03 10.31 30.82
N ILE A 319 -9.93 9.39 31.20
CA ILE A 319 -10.79 8.68 30.22
C ILE A 319 -11.65 9.63 29.37
N ALA A 320 -12.06 10.77 29.93
CA ALA A 320 -12.83 11.79 29.21
C ALA A 320 -12.02 12.47 28.09
N ASP A 321 -10.70 12.51 28.21
CA ASP A 321 -9.79 13.04 27.19
C ASP A 321 -9.50 11.98 26.10
N LEU A 322 -9.78 10.71 26.38
CA LEU A 322 -9.57 9.59 25.46
C LEU A 322 -10.81 9.24 24.64
N LEU A 323 -12.02 9.60 25.11
CA LEU A 323 -13.30 9.23 24.49
C LEU A 323 -14.16 10.45 24.15
N ARG A 324 -14.55 10.58 22.88
CA ARG A 324 -15.27 11.73 22.31
C ARG A 324 -16.62 12.02 22.95
N ASP A 325 -17.40 10.96 23.12
CA ASP A 325 -18.76 11.01 23.67
C ASP A 325 -18.88 10.18 24.94
N GLY A 326 -17.74 9.71 25.48
CA GLY A 326 -17.69 8.73 26.55
C GLY A 326 -17.68 7.27 26.08
N LEU A 327 -17.73 7.01 24.77
CA LEU A 327 -17.63 5.67 24.20
C LEU A 327 -16.62 5.58 23.05
N HIS A 328 -16.74 6.45 22.06
CA HIS A 328 -15.92 6.39 20.85
C HIS A 328 -14.56 7.05 21.10
N PRO A 329 -13.44 6.40 20.76
CA PRO A 329 -12.11 6.99 20.98
C PRO A 329 -11.91 8.31 20.23
N PHE A 330 -11.31 9.28 20.90
CA PHE A 330 -10.51 10.30 20.24
C PHE A 330 -9.23 9.67 19.66
N PRO A 331 -8.50 10.34 18.77
CA PRO A 331 -7.31 9.74 18.18
C PRO A 331 -6.21 9.41 19.22
N GLN A 332 -6.13 10.14 20.34
CA GLN A 332 -5.28 9.80 21.51
C GLN A 332 -5.61 8.40 22.03
N GLY A 333 -6.90 8.14 22.29
CA GLY A 333 -7.38 6.86 22.77
C GLY A 333 -7.15 5.76 21.74
N ALA A 334 -7.45 6.03 20.46
CA ALA A 334 -7.21 5.10 19.37
C ALA A 334 -5.72 4.74 19.24
N PHE A 335 -4.83 5.71 19.42
CA PHE A 335 -3.38 5.47 19.46
C PHE A 335 -2.99 4.53 20.60
N LEU A 336 -3.53 4.73 21.82
CA LEU A 336 -3.27 3.82 22.94
C LEU A 336 -3.75 2.39 22.65
N GLY A 337 -4.98 2.25 22.12
CA GLY A 337 -5.53 0.96 21.70
C GLY A 337 -4.67 0.27 20.63
N ALA A 338 -4.16 1.03 19.67
CA ALA A 338 -3.25 0.55 18.64
C ALA A 338 -1.95 -0.01 19.23
N ILE A 339 -1.25 0.81 20.03
CA ILE A 339 0.14 0.52 20.43
C ILE A 339 0.24 -0.41 21.63
N TYR A 340 -0.66 -0.28 22.60
CA TYR A 340 -0.62 -1.10 23.81
C TYR A 340 -1.56 -2.30 23.75
N GLY A 341 -2.53 -2.28 22.83
CA GLY A 341 -3.44 -3.40 22.58
C GLY A 341 -3.04 -4.23 21.38
N TRP A 342 -3.38 -3.75 20.18
CA TRP A 342 -3.28 -4.53 18.94
C TRP A 342 -1.85 -4.89 18.55
N LEU A 343 -0.92 -3.94 18.65
CA LEU A 343 0.44 -4.09 18.17
C LEU A 343 1.21 -5.27 18.82
N PRO A 344 1.21 -5.43 20.16
CA PRO A 344 1.83 -6.59 20.81
C PRO A 344 1.31 -7.94 20.33
N ALA A 345 0.01 -8.04 20.05
CA ALA A 345 -0.63 -9.28 19.61
C ALA A 345 -0.36 -9.58 18.13
N LEU A 346 -0.41 -8.55 17.27
CA LEU A 346 -0.18 -8.71 15.83
C LEU A 346 1.28 -8.99 15.49
N ARG A 347 2.24 -8.40 16.21
CA ARG A 347 3.68 -8.66 16.02
C ARG A 347 4.10 -10.12 16.20
N LYS A 348 3.29 -10.95 16.87
CA LYS A 348 3.60 -12.37 17.07
C LYS A 348 3.26 -13.26 15.87
N ASN A 349 2.33 -12.83 15.02
CA ASN A 349 1.78 -13.64 13.92
C ASN A 349 2.03 -13.06 12.54
N ILE A 350 2.21 -11.75 12.44
CA ILE A 350 2.65 -11.11 11.20
C ILE A 350 4.14 -11.43 11.07
N LYS A 351 4.47 -12.36 10.16
CA LYS A 351 5.86 -12.68 9.82
C LYS A 351 6.55 -11.36 9.49
N SER A 352 7.73 -11.17 10.09
CA SER A 352 8.57 -10.02 9.80
C SER A 352 8.74 -9.90 8.28
N ILE A 353 8.16 -8.86 7.70
CA ILE A 353 8.76 -8.24 6.53
C ILE A 353 10.22 -7.95 6.95
N PRO A 354 11.24 -8.37 6.18
CA PRO A 354 12.63 -8.10 6.54
C PRO A 354 12.76 -6.64 6.96
N ALA A 355 13.44 -6.34 8.08
CA ALA A 355 13.53 -4.97 8.60
C ALA A 355 14.14 -3.98 7.59
N ASN A 356 14.78 -4.50 6.54
CA ASN A 356 15.37 -3.76 5.43
C ASN A 356 14.44 -3.67 4.20
N THR A 357 13.20 -4.13 4.29
CA THR A 357 12.24 -4.00 3.20
C THR A 357 11.97 -2.53 3.02
N VAL A 358 12.38 -2.04 1.87
CA VAL A 358 12.20 -0.65 1.55
C VAL A 358 10.72 -0.48 1.23
N LEU A 359 9.98 0.17 2.13
CA LEU A 359 8.60 0.56 1.89
C LEU A 359 8.47 1.66 0.81
N TYR A 360 9.59 2.02 0.17
CA TYR A 360 9.74 3.15 -0.71
C TYR A 360 10.70 2.76 -1.83
N VAL A 361 10.18 2.42 -3.00
CA VAL A 361 11.03 2.32 -4.19
C VAL A 361 10.90 3.65 -4.90
N GLU A 362 11.94 4.49 -4.79
CA GLU A 362 11.94 5.82 -5.43
C GLU A 362 11.78 5.69 -6.96
N ASP A 363 12.32 4.61 -7.55
CA ASP A 363 12.18 4.31 -8.99
C ASP A 363 10.72 4.03 -9.41
N THR A 364 9.82 3.77 -8.47
CA THR A 364 8.38 3.59 -8.73
C THR A 364 7.53 4.74 -8.20
N ASN A 365 8.17 5.82 -7.75
CA ASN A 365 7.47 7.00 -7.26
C ASN A 365 6.95 7.82 -8.43
N ALA A 366 5.65 8.12 -8.45
CA ALA A 366 5.05 8.95 -9.49
C ALA A 366 5.31 10.45 -9.28
N VAL A 367 5.85 10.85 -8.12
CA VAL A 367 6.30 12.22 -7.87
C VAL A 367 7.79 12.36 -8.18
N SER A 368 8.16 13.39 -8.94
CA SER A 368 9.52 13.61 -9.44
C SER A 368 10.61 13.82 -8.38
N ASN A 369 10.26 14.27 -7.17
CA ASN A 369 11.19 14.52 -6.06
C ASN A 369 10.62 14.05 -4.71
N GLY A 370 10.29 12.77 -4.58
CA GLY A 370 9.76 12.19 -3.35
C GLY A 370 10.70 12.27 -2.15
N ALA A 371 12.01 12.24 -2.40
CA ALA A 371 13.05 12.44 -1.39
C ALA A 371 13.15 13.87 -0.83
N MET A 372 12.39 14.83 -1.38
CA MET A 372 12.38 16.24 -0.97
C MET A 372 13.78 16.87 -1.03
N ALA A 373 14.56 16.59 -2.08
CA ALA A 373 15.91 17.12 -2.26
C ALA A 373 15.92 18.58 -2.75
N GLY A 374 17.07 19.24 -2.66
CA GLY A 374 17.27 20.61 -3.17
C GLY A 374 16.54 21.70 -2.37
N SER A 375 16.62 22.94 -2.86
CA SER A 375 16.15 24.16 -2.18
C SER A 375 15.54 25.22 -3.12
N GLY A 376 15.28 24.87 -4.37
CA GLY A 376 14.80 25.74 -5.43
C GLY A 376 13.28 25.78 -5.60
N GLY A 377 12.51 25.15 -4.70
CA GLY A 377 11.06 25.13 -4.75
C GLY A 377 10.37 26.47 -4.51
N GLU A 378 9.08 26.51 -4.84
CA GLU A 378 8.24 27.69 -4.68
C GLU A 378 7.55 27.75 -3.32
N LYS A 379 7.13 28.95 -2.93
CA LYS A 379 6.45 29.24 -1.67
C LYS A 379 5.48 30.38 -1.83
N GLU A 380 4.36 30.33 -1.11
CA GLU A 380 3.37 31.40 -1.14
C GLU A 380 3.97 32.71 -0.63
N ALA A 381 4.01 33.71 -1.50
CA ALA A 381 4.64 35.00 -1.22
C ALA A 381 4.00 35.67 0.01
N GLY A 382 4.82 36.03 0.99
CA GLY A 382 4.36 36.70 2.22
C GLY A 382 3.62 35.80 3.22
N ARG A 383 3.57 34.48 2.99
CA ARG A 383 3.00 33.50 3.92
C ARG A 383 4.02 32.47 4.38
N VAL A 384 4.81 31.96 3.45
CA VAL A 384 5.89 30.99 3.71
C VAL A 384 7.22 31.63 3.32
N THR A 385 8.25 31.43 4.14
CA THR A 385 9.62 31.95 3.91
C THR A 385 10.63 30.81 3.89
N GLY A 386 11.89 31.10 3.49
CA GLY A 386 12.97 30.11 3.50
C GLY A 386 13.01 29.18 2.29
N ASP A 387 13.58 28.00 2.48
CA ASP A 387 13.96 27.06 1.43
C ASP A 387 12.97 25.90 1.31
N VAL A 388 12.46 25.67 0.10
CA VAL A 388 11.54 24.58 -0.25
C VAL A 388 12.25 23.63 -1.23
N ALA A 389 12.01 22.32 -1.10
CA ALA A 389 12.54 21.30 -2.00
C ALA A 389 12.32 21.62 -3.49
N ASP A 390 13.27 21.23 -4.34
CA ASP A 390 13.13 21.39 -5.81
C ASP A 390 11.84 20.71 -6.29
N ASN A 391 11.12 21.30 -7.26
CA ASN A 391 9.84 20.78 -7.76
C ASN A 391 8.76 20.58 -6.69
N TRP A 392 8.80 21.36 -5.61
CA TRP A 392 7.72 21.44 -4.64
C TRP A 392 7.27 22.88 -4.45
N PHE A 393 5.97 23.03 -4.18
CA PHE A 393 5.34 24.29 -3.85
C PHE A 393 4.70 24.20 -2.47
N ALA A 394 4.94 25.22 -1.63
CA ALA A 394 4.29 25.39 -0.33
C ALA A 394 3.22 26.51 -0.35
N PRO A 395 1.98 26.23 -0.80
CA PRO A 395 0.89 27.21 -0.79
C PRO A 395 0.20 27.37 0.57
N GLY A 396 -0.52 28.50 0.71
CA GLY A 396 -1.40 28.76 1.85
C GLY A 396 -0.67 29.42 3.01
N GLY A 397 -1.12 29.16 4.24
CA GLY A 397 -0.74 29.91 5.43
C GLY A 397 -1.66 31.11 5.68
N SER A 398 -1.43 31.78 6.81
CA SER A 398 -2.24 32.91 7.27
C SER A 398 -1.41 34.20 7.27
N ALA A 399 -2.07 35.35 7.29
CA ALA A 399 -1.41 36.64 7.48
C ALA A 399 -0.82 36.82 8.88
N THR A 400 -1.36 36.09 9.84
CA THR A 400 -0.99 36.18 11.25
C THR A 400 0.02 35.14 11.67
N THR A 401 0.28 34.12 10.86
CA THR A 401 1.21 33.02 11.19
C THR A 401 2.45 33.10 10.33
N THR A 402 3.62 32.99 10.96
CA THR A 402 4.89 32.89 10.25
C THR A 402 5.21 31.43 10.02
N ILE A 403 5.40 31.04 8.75
CA ILE A 403 5.85 29.69 8.38
C ILE A 403 7.25 29.80 7.76
N THR A 404 8.22 29.14 8.38
CA THR A 404 9.62 29.14 7.94
C THR A 404 10.01 27.76 7.44
N ALA A 405 10.28 27.65 6.15
CA ALA A 405 10.74 26.44 5.48
C ALA A 405 12.28 26.34 5.51
N SER A 406 12.81 25.15 5.71
CA SER A 406 14.25 24.90 5.65
C SER A 406 14.57 23.45 5.29
N LYS A 407 15.81 23.20 4.84
CA LYS A 407 16.29 21.85 4.55
C LYS A 407 16.90 21.20 5.78
N VAL A 408 16.69 19.90 5.90
CA VAL A 408 17.38 19.03 6.87
C VAL A 408 18.14 17.94 6.11
N THR A 409 19.04 17.21 6.77
CA THR A 409 19.88 16.16 6.15
C THR A 409 19.09 15.16 5.31
N ALA A 410 17.84 14.89 5.68
CA ALA A 410 16.88 14.14 4.87
C ALA A 410 15.49 14.76 5.08
N GLY A 411 14.96 15.41 4.05
CA GLY A 411 13.60 15.95 4.03
C GLY A 411 13.46 17.47 4.00
N GLN A 412 12.20 17.89 4.11
CA GLN A 412 11.75 19.28 4.17
C GLN A 412 11.25 19.59 5.59
N LYS A 413 11.74 20.66 6.23
CA LYS A 413 11.26 21.14 7.52
C LYS A 413 10.41 22.40 7.35
N PHE A 414 9.36 22.51 8.16
CA PHE A 414 8.61 23.74 8.38
C PHE A 414 8.52 24.03 9.88
N VAL A 415 8.77 25.29 10.26
CA VAL A 415 8.50 25.82 11.59
C VAL A 415 7.30 26.75 11.50
N ILE A 416 6.29 26.49 12.32
CA ILE A 416 5.03 27.20 12.40
C ILE A 416 5.07 28.05 13.68
N ASP A 417 4.99 29.35 13.53
CA ASP A 417 4.91 30.32 14.62
C ASP A 417 3.59 31.10 14.49
N PRO A 418 2.51 30.64 15.16
CA PRO A 418 1.23 31.34 15.13
C PRO A 418 1.33 32.69 15.83
N GLY A 419 0.85 33.73 15.17
CA GLY A 419 0.72 35.06 15.77
C GLY A 419 -0.67 35.29 16.35
N ALA A 420 -1.24 36.46 16.08
CA ALA A 420 -2.55 36.86 16.61
C ALA A 420 -3.74 36.30 15.79
N GLY A 421 -3.61 35.09 15.24
CA GLY A 421 -4.68 34.44 14.49
C GLY A 421 -5.85 34.05 15.37
N SER A 422 -6.93 33.55 14.76
CA SER A 422 -8.05 32.95 15.50
C SER A 422 -8.53 31.69 14.79
N GLY A 423 -8.74 30.62 15.55
CA GLY A 423 -9.28 29.35 15.04
C GLY A 423 -8.27 28.50 14.25
N THR A 424 -8.81 27.66 13.38
CA THR A 424 -8.04 26.72 12.55
C THR A 424 -7.49 27.42 11.31
N GLU A 425 -6.17 27.38 11.16
CA GLU A 425 -5.44 27.82 9.97
C GLU A 425 -4.75 26.62 9.31
N SER A 426 -4.26 26.78 8.06
CA SER A 426 -3.52 25.71 7.39
C SER A 426 -2.54 26.20 6.33
N PHE A 427 -1.53 25.37 6.06
CA PHE A 427 -0.71 25.44 4.86
C PHE A 427 -0.62 24.07 4.20
N ARG A 428 -0.10 24.04 2.98
CA ARG A 428 0.03 22.84 2.16
C ARG A 428 1.44 22.74 1.59
N ILE A 429 1.80 21.52 1.21
CA ILE A 429 2.94 21.24 0.34
C ILE A 429 2.49 20.23 -0.73
N GLN A 430 2.78 20.55 -1.99
CA GLN A 430 2.34 19.81 -3.17
C GLN A 430 3.46 19.81 -4.22
N PRO A 431 3.56 18.79 -5.09
CA PRO A 431 4.60 18.75 -6.10
C PRO A 431 4.28 19.68 -7.28
N GLY A 432 5.33 20.09 -7.97
CA GLY A 432 5.30 21.11 -9.02
C GLY A 432 5.44 22.54 -8.49
N ASP A 433 4.94 23.49 -9.27
CA ASP A 433 5.00 24.93 -8.98
C ASP A 433 3.61 25.60 -8.98
N SER A 434 3.55 26.89 -8.66
CA SER A 434 2.30 27.64 -8.55
C SER A 434 1.51 27.76 -9.87
N ASN A 435 2.18 27.66 -11.01
CA ASN A 435 1.58 27.73 -12.35
C ASN A 435 1.40 26.33 -12.98
N TYR A 436 2.26 25.39 -12.63
CA TYR A 436 2.32 24.02 -13.15
C TYR A 436 2.39 23.02 -12.01
N PRO A 437 1.25 22.74 -11.33
CA PRO A 437 1.19 21.62 -10.39
C PRO A 437 1.54 20.32 -11.10
N GLU A 438 2.31 19.46 -10.44
CA GLU A 438 2.67 18.14 -10.97
C GLU A 438 1.49 17.19 -10.77
N TYR A 439 0.58 17.17 -11.75
CA TYR A 439 -0.52 16.21 -11.79
C TYR A 439 0.01 14.83 -12.17
N LEU A 440 -0.42 13.81 -11.44
CA LEU A 440 0.05 12.44 -11.65
C LEU A 440 -0.53 11.85 -12.94
N PRO A 441 0.27 11.08 -13.71
CA PRO A 441 -0.14 10.53 -15.00
C PRO A 441 -0.91 9.21 -14.86
N PHE A 442 -1.87 9.13 -13.94
CA PHE A 442 -2.67 7.92 -13.71
C PHE A 442 -3.96 7.94 -14.53
N ASP A 443 -4.35 6.78 -15.04
CA ASP A 443 -5.56 6.58 -15.83
C ASP A 443 -6.78 6.28 -14.94
N ASP A 444 -7.98 6.57 -15.47
CA ASP A 444 -9.25 6.20 -14.85
C ASP A 444 -9.32 4.69 -14.55
N GLY A 445 -9.89 4.34 -13.39
CA GLY A 445 -10.08 2.96 -12.98
C GLY A 445 -8.85 2.28 -12.38
N GLN A 446 -7.68 2.92 -12.41
CA GLN A 446 -6.49 2.43 -11.71
C GLN A 446 -6.60 2.63 -10.20
N PHE A 447 -5.82 1.88 -9.43
CA PHE A 447 -5.65 2.12 -7.99
C PHE A 447 -4.27 2.68 -7.70
N ALA A 448 -4.21 3.66 -6.81
CA ALA A 448 -2.97 4.22 -6.31
C ALA A 448 -2.96 4.25 -4.77
N ARG A 449 -1.77 4.30 -4.18
CA ARG A 449 -1.60 4.48 -2.74
C ARG A 449 -0.56 5.57 -2.49
N ALA A 450 -0.78 6.37 -1.46
CA ALA A 450 0.11 7.47 -1.09
C ALA A 450 0.67 7.27 0.32
N PHE A 451 1.92 7.72 0.50
CA PHE A 451 2.71 7.53 1.70
C PHE A 451 3.47 8.81 2.02
N ALA A 452 3.54 9.18 3.30
CA ALA A 452 4.40 10.26 3.77
C ALA A 452 5.02 9.93 5.13
N GLU A 453 6.36 10.00 5.22
CA GLU A 453 7.08 9.87 6.49
C GLU A 453 7.19 11.24 7.16
N ILE A 454 6.61 11.38 8.35
CA ILE A 454 6.47 12.66 9.03
C ILE A 454 7.06 12.58 10.44
N GLU A 455 7.74 13.65 10.83
CA GLU A 455 8.16 13.92 12.20
C GLU A 455 7.57 15.25 12.65
N ILE A 456 6.99 15.30 13.84
CA ILE A 456 6.44 16.52 14.44
C ILE A 456 7.07 16.79 15.81
N SER A 457 7.18 18.06 16.19
CA SER A 457 7.56 18.47 17.53
C SER A 457 6.43 18.26 18.54
N ASP A 458 6.79 18.29 19.82
CA ASP A 458 5.87 18.38 20.94
C ASP A 458 5.21 19.78 20.97
N TRP A 459 4.03 19.90 20.34
CA TRP A 459 3.33 21.18 20.26
C TRP A 459 1.81 20.98 20.19
N GLY A 460 1.10 21.43 21.22
CA GLY A 460 -0.37 21.35 21.30
C GLY A 460 -1.15 22.27 20.34
N GLY A 461 -0.48 22.92 19.39
CA GLY A 461 -1.12 23.73 18.36
C GLY A 461 -1.47 22.97 17.08
N PHE A 462 -0.97 21.75 16.89
CA PHE A 462 -1.37 20.92 15.74
C PHE A 462 -2.84 20.50 15.86
N GLN A 463 -3.59 20.59 14.77
CA GLN A 463 -5.02 20.23 14.74
C GLN A 463 -5.35 19.14 13.73
N GLN A 464 -4.66 19.12 12.59
CA GLN A 464 -4.82 18.06 11.59
C GLN A 464 -3.57 17.99 10.69
N ILE A 465 -3.12 16.79 10.33
CA ILE A 465 -2.17 16.61 9.22
C ILE A 465 -2.82 15.64 8.26
N ARG A 466 -3.00 16.07 7.01
CA ARG A 466 -3.84 15.40 6.03
C ARG A 466 -3.09 15.13 4.74
N LEU A 467 -3.23 13.92 4.22
CA LEU A 467 -2.84 13.57 2.87
C LEU A 467 -4.06 13.77 1.95
N ASP A 468 -3.96 14.70 1.02
CA ASP A 468 -5.00 15.24 0.13
C ASP A 468 -4.63 15.08 -1.34
N GLY A 469 -5.55 15.36 -2.29
CA GLY A 469 -5.10 15.70 -3.65
C GLY A 469 -5.98 15.37 -4.85
N PHE A 470 -7.12 14.71 -4.69
CA PHE A 470 -7.89 14.25 -5.83
C PHE A 470 -8.84 15.36 -6.32
N GLY A 471 -8.45 16.04 -7.39
CA GLY A 471 -9.31 16.77 -8.34
C GLY A 471 -10.43 17.68 -7.80
N GLY A 472 -10.14 18.99 -7.76
CA GLY A 472 -11.16 20.02 -7.98
C GLY A 472 -11.85 20.59 -6.74
N SER A 473 -12.15 21.88 -6.81
CA SER A 473 -12.82 22.67 -5.77
C SER A 473 -14.22 22.13 -5.46
N GLY A 474 -14.32 21.28 -4.43
CA GLY A 474 -15.59 20.89 -3.82
C GLY A 474 -15.86 19.39 -3.93
N ALA A 475 -15.66 18.70 -2.81
CA ALA A 475 -16.08 17.33 -2.54
C ALA A 475 -15.65 16.25 -3.56
N GLY A 476 -14.79 15.33 -3.12
CA GLY A 476 -15.29 13.96 -3.15
C GLY A 476 -14.46 12.84 -3.74
N TYR A 477 -13.14 12.94 -3.77
CA TYR A 477 -12.30 11.75 -3.82
C TYR A 477 -11.12 12.02 -2.89
N GLY A 478 -10.89 11.18 -1.90
CA GLY A 478 -9.85 11.45 -0.92
C GLY A 478 -9.91 10.49 0.23
N VAL A 479 -8.76 9.93 0.55
CA VAL A 479 -8.56 9.35 1.87
C VAL A 479 -8.06 10.50 2.73
N ASP A 480 -8.93 10.95 3.61
CA ASP A 480 -8.55 11.84 4.68
C ASP A 480 -7.86 10.96 5.72
N VAL A 481 -6.57 10.76 5.53
CA VAL A 481 -5.75 10.35 6.66
C VAL A 481 -5.73 11.55 7.59
N ASP A 482 -6.59 11.53 8.59
CA ASP A 482 -6.79 12.60 9.55
C ASP A 482 -6.45 12.03 10.93
N PRO A 483 -5.16 11.77 11.20
CA PRO A 483 -4.75 11.20 12.48
C PRO A 483 -5.20 12.11 13.62
N LEU A 484 -5.35 13.41 13.36
CA LEU A 484 -5.10 14.46 14.33
C LEU A 484 -6.32 15.28 14.74
N ARG A 485 -7.53 14.99 14.22
CA ARG A 485 -8.74 15.72 14.63
C ARG A 485 -8.93 15.70 16.15
N ASN A 486 -8.64 16.85 16.79
CA ASN A 486 -8.63 17.08 18.23
C ASN A 486 -7.53 16.34 19.02
N LEU A 487 -6.37 16.09 18.40
CA LEU A 487 -5.21 15.56 19.11
C LEU A 487 -4.51 16.60 19.98
N ASP A 488 -4.48 16.31 21.26
CA ASP A 488 -3.47 16.71 22.22
C ASP A 488 -2.43 15.59 22.22
N LEU A 489 -1.54 15.61 21.21
CA LEU A 489 -0.39 14.70 21.18
C LEU A 489 0.67 15.28 22.11
N ASP A 490 0.69 14.83 23.37
CA ASP A 490 1.86 15.04 24.21
C ASP A 490 3.09 14.37 23.53
N GLY A 491 4.11 15.17 23.23
CA GLY A 491 5.42 14.69 22.80
C GLY A 491 5.70 14.74 21.29
N ALA A 492 6.98 14.92 20.96
CA ALA A 492 7.49 14.81 19.60
C ALA A 492 7.33 13.38 19.08
N ARG A 493 7.01 13.23 17.79
CA ARG A 493 6.64 11.93 17.21
C ARG A 493 7.11 11.77 15.78
N LYS A 494 7.39 10.52 15.41
CA LYS A 494 7.64 10.07 14.04
C LYS A 494 6.59 9.05 13.66
N PHE A 495 5.96 9.22 12.51
CA PHE A 495 4.91 8.32 12.07
C PHE A 495 4.76 8.35 10.55
N THR A 496 4.09 7.35 9.99
CA THR A 496 3.89 7.22 8.55
C THR A 496 2.42 7.40 8.21
N LEU A 497 2.09 8.39 7.37
CA LEU A 497 0.77 8.44 6.77
C LEU A 497 0.72 7.45 5.61
N ILE A 498 -0.26 6.55 5.63
CA ILE A 498 -0.50 5.57 4.58
C ILE A 498 -1.97 5.68 4.19
N SER A 499 -2.25 5.95 2.92
CA SER A 499 -3.60 5.85 2.42
C SER A 499 -3.98 4.36 2.21
N PRO A 500 -5.27 3.99 2.26
CA PRO A 500 -5.71 2.77 1.61
C PRO A 500 -5.57 2.94 0.08
N PRO A 501 -5.73 1.85 -0.68
CA PRO A 501 -5.84 1.93 -2.13
C PRO A 501 -6.97 2.89 -2.55
N LEU A 502 -6.63 3.80 -3.45
CA LEU A 502 -7.50 4.86 -3.96
C LEU A 502 -7.84 4.58 -5.41
N LEU A 503 -9.13 4.46 -5.72
CA LEU A 503 -9.60 4.40 -7.09
C LEU A 503 -9.42 5.77 -7.77
N ILE A 504 -8.70 5.80 -8.88
CA ILE A 504 -8.51 6.99 -9.70
C ILE A 504 -9.79 7.25 -10.52
N PRO A 505 -10.42 8.44 -10.40
CA PRO A 505 -11.64 8.76 -11.11
C PRO A 505 -11.38 9.28 -12.54
N ALA A 506 -12.42 9.25 -13.38
CA ALA A 506 -12.40 9.61 -14.80
C ALA A 506 -11.89 11.02 -15.17
N THR A 507 -11.77 11.93 -14.19
CA THR A 507 -11.13 13.24 -14.36
C THR A 507 -9.82 13.28 -13.55
N PRO A 508 -8.69 12.81 -14.11
CA PRO A 508 -7.47 12.51 -13.35
C PRO A 508 -6.60 13.76 -13.09
N ASN A 509 -7.18 14.80 -12.47
CA ASN A 509 -6.38 15.90 -11.92
C ASN A 509 -5.94 15.54 -10.49
N LEU A 510 -5.13 14.49 -10.37
CA LEU A 510 -4.60 14.05 -9.07
C LEU A 510 -3.33 14.84 -8.74
N LEU A 511 -3.42 15.67 -7.71
CA LEU A 511 -2.32 16.46 -7.17
C LEU A 511 -2.09 16.08 -5.70
N PRO A 512 -1.24 15.08 -5.41
CA PRO A 512 -0.96 14.67 -4.04
C PRO A 512 -0.48 15.87 -3.21
N THR A 513 -1.09 16.08 -2.05
CA THR A 513 -0.89 17.26 -1.23
C THR A 513 -0.80 16.83 0.22
N LEU A 514 0.23 17.26 0.94
CA LEU A 514 0.20 17.19 2.40
C LEU A 514 -0.28 18.55 2.94
N ARG A 515 -1.36 18.54 3.72
CA ARG A 515 -1.94 19.71 4.36
C ARG A 515 -1.76 19.65 5.87
N VAL A 516 -1.32 20.75 6.46
CA VAL A 516 -1.13 20.89 7.90
C VAL A 516 -2.08 21.94 8.41
N PHE A 517 -3.00 21.56 9.29
CA PHE A 517 -3.87 22.44 10.03
C PHE A 517 -3.37 22.61 11.45
N TYR A 518 -3.49 23.84 11.95
CA TYR A 518 -3.00 24.23 13.25
C TYR A 518 -3.88 25.36 13.83
N ASN A 519 -3.84 25.52 15.14
CA ASN A 519 -4.54 26.60 15.83
C ASN A 519 -3.73 27.90 15.69
N GLY A 520 -4.28 28.89 14.97
CA GLY A 520 -3.65 30.19 14.75
C GLY A 520 -3.47 31.05 16.00
N ALA A 521 -4.05 30.63 17.14
CA ALA A 521 -3.92 31.27 18.45
C ALA A 521 -3.13 30.42 19.47
N ALA A 522 -2.56 29.28 19.06
CA ALA A 522 -1.77 28.46 19.97
C ALA A 522 -0.49 29.18 20.41
N SER A 523 -0.07 28.96 21.65
CA SER A 523 1.21 29.44 22.15
C SER A 523 2.36 28.53 21.70
N GLY A 524 3.55 29.11 21.58
CA GLY A 524 4.75 28.39 21.17
C GLY A 524 4.79 28.10 19.66
N THR A 525 5.76 27.29 19.25
CA THR A 525 6.04 26.99 17.84
C THR A 525 5.94 25.49 17.57
N GLY A 526 5.34 25.13 16.45
CA GLY A 526 5.33 23.75 15.95
C GLY A 526 6.39 23.51 14.90
N GLU A 527 7.01 22.35 14.89
CA GLU A 527 7.88 21.89 13.81
C GLU A 527 7.30 20.64 13.16
N ILE A 528 7.33 20.61 11.83
CA ILE A 528 7.03 19.41 11.04
C ILE A 528 8.16 19.16 10.05
N ILE A 529 8.61 17.92 9.95
CA ILE A 529 9.62 17.46 8.99
C ILE A 529 8.98 16.37 8.15
N ILE A 530 8.98 16.56 6.84
CA ILE A 530 8.55 15.57 5.86
C ILE A 530 9.82 14.93 5.32
N LYS A 531 10.07 13.69 5.73
CA LYS A 531 11.29 12.97 5.36
C LYS A 531 11.22 12.52 3.90
N ARG A 532 10.08 11.96 3.52
CA ARG A 532 9.81 11.36 2.21
C ARG A 532 8.34 11.45 1.87
N PHE A 533 8.05 11.49 0.58
CA PHE A 533 6.72 11.39 0.02
C PHE A 533 6.74 10.40 -1.14
N TRP A 534 5.77 9.50 -1.18
CA TRP A 534 5.63 8.54 -2.28
C TRP A 534 4.18 8.40 -2.67
N ILE A 535 3.93 8.24 -3.96
CA ILE A 535 2.65 7.77 -4.49
C ILE A 535 2.92 6.93 -5.72
N GLY A 536 2.17 5.84 -5.87
CA GLY A 536 2.34 4.93 -6.98
C GLY A 536 1.10 4.08 -7.18
N LEU A 537 1.03 3.42 -8.34
CA LEU A 537 -0.02 2.46 -8.64
C LEU A 537 0.10 1.24 -7.72
N VAL A 538 -1.05 0.71 -7.31
CA VAL A 538 -1.19 -0.52 -6.52
C VAL A 538 -2.19 -1.47 -7.19
N PRO A 539 -2.17 -2.78 -6.90
CA PRO A 539 -3.16 -3.68 -7.46
C PRO A 539 -4.57 -3.27 -7.03
N ASP A 540 -5.55 -3.49 -7.90
CA ASP A 540 -6.96 -3.29 -7.53
C ASP A 540 -7.29 -4.20 -6.33
N PRO A 541 -7.76 -3.65 -5.19
CA PRO A 541 -8.09 -4.45 -4.01
C PRO A 541 -9.39 -5.25 -4.16
N ARG A 542 -10.23 -4.94 -5.17
CA ARG A 542 -11.55 -5.57 -5.40
C ARG A 542 -11.49 -6.98 -6.05
N PRO A 543 -10.67 -7.25 -7.09
CA PRO A 543 -10.73 -8.46 -7.90
C PRO A 543 -10.12 -9.70 -7.26
N LEU A 544 -9.62 -9.61 -6.03
CA LEU A 544 -9.34 -10.81 -5.23
C LEU A 544 -10.61 -11.61 -4.88
N PHE A 545 -11.81 -11.09 -5.23
CA PHE A 545 -13.08 -11.55 -4.66
C PHE A 545 -14.20 -11.91 -5.66
N GLY A 546 -13.89 -12.01 -6.96
CA GLY A 546 -14.79 -12.63 -7.96
C GLY A 546 -16.23 -12.08 -7.97
N PHE A 547 -16.38 -10.80 -8.31
CA PHE A 547 -17.69 -10.19 -8.57
C PHE A 547 -18.24 -10.55 -9.95
#